data_AF-A0A838SM21-F1
#
_entry.id   AF-A0A838SM21-F1
#
_cell.length_a   1.000
_cell.length_b   1.000
_cell.length_c   1.000
_cell.angle_alpha   90.00
_cell.angle_beta   90.00
_cell.angle_gamma   90.00
#
_symmetry.space_group_name_H-M   'P 1'
#
loop_
_entity.id
_entity.type
_entity.pdbx_description
1 polymer ?
#
loop_
_entity_poly.entity_id
_entity_poly.type
_entity_poly.pdbx_seq_one_letter_code
_entity_poly.pdbx_strand_id
1 'polypeptide(L)'
;MRFRDRSDAGRRLGDLVARRRLADPVVLGLPRGGVPVAAEVARRLDAPLDVFVARKIGAPHQPELGLGALAEGGEPVFDRRLLAHLGLGEDDLAATVAAERLEIARRVAAYRGGRALEPVTGRTVVLVDDGLATG
;
A
#
# COMPACT_ATOMS: atom_id res chain seq x y z
N MET A 1 3.26 -21.02 -9.17
CA MET A 1 3.95 -20.34 -10.29
C MET A 1 5.26 -19.79 -9.75
N ARG A 2 6.38 -19.91 -10.47
CA ARG A 2 7.70 -19.41 -10.01
C ARG A 2 8.16 -18.29 -10.93
N PHE A 3 8.48 -17.13 -10.37
CA PHE A 3 9.07 -15.99 -11.09
C PHE A 3 10.58 -15.98 -10.89
N ARG A 4 11.33 -15.41 -11.84
CA ARG A 4 12.79 -15.27 -11.72
C ARG A 4 13.17 -14.20 -10.69
N ASP A 5 12.48 -13.06 -10.78
CA ASP A 5 12.64 -11.90 -9.92
C ASP A 5 11.35 -11.06 -9.95
N ARG A 6 11.35 -9.95 -9.22
CA ARG A 6 10.22 -9.00 -9.18
C ARG A 6 9.92 -8.38 -10.54
N SER A 7 10.93 -8.13 -11.36
CA SER A 7 10.73 -7.56 -12.69
C SER A 7 10.05 -8.56 -13.64
N ASP A 8 10.40 -9.84 -13.55
CA ASP A 8 9.74 -10.93 -14.28
C ASP A 8 8.27 -11.09 -13.85
N ALA A 9 8.00 -11.01 -12.54
CA ALA A 9 6.64 -10.99 -12.02
C ALA A 9 5.87 -9.77 -12.54
N GLY A 10 6.47 -8.58 -12.49
CA GLY A 10 5.86 -7.32 -12.91
C GLY A 10 5.55 -7.27 -14.41
N ARG A 11 6.43 -7.77 -15.28
CA ARG A 11 6.15 -7.85 -16.73
C ARG A 11 4.94 -8.73 -17.03
N ARG A 12 4.89 -9.92 -16.40
CA ARG A 12 3.75 -10.86 -16.57
C ARG A 12 2.47 -10.29 -16.00
N LEU A 13 2.53 -9.62 -14.85
CA LEU A 13 1.38 -8.95 -14.26
C LEU A 13 0.89 -7.81 -15.17
N GLY A 14 1.80 -6.98 -15.68
CA GLY A 14 1.50 -5.91 -16.62
C GLY A 14 0.75 -6.41 -17.85
N ASP A 15 1.18 -7.53 -18.44
CA ASP A 15 0.50 -8.13 -19.59
C ASP A 15 -0.94 -8.60 -19.28
N LEU A 16 -1.19 -9.06 -18.05
CA LEU A 16 -2.52 -9.44 -17.60
C LEU A 16 -3.40 -8.22 -17.35
N VAL A 17 -2.86 -7.19 -16.70
CA VAL A 17 -3.59 -5.95 -16.40
C VAL A 17 -3.90 -5.19 -17.68
N ALA A 18 -3.00 -5.15 -18.66
CA ALA A 18 -3.21 -4.48 -19.95
C ALA A 18 -4.44 -5.02 -20.71
N ARG A 19 -4.79 -6.30 -20.54
CA ARG A 19 -5.99 -6.90 -21.16
C ARG A 19 -7.29 -6.33 -20.62
N ARG A 20 -7.26 -5.67 -19.45
CA ARG A 20 -8.42 -5.03 -18.84
C ARG A 20 -8.81 -3.70 -19.51
N ARG A 21 -7.95 -3.14 -20.37
CA ARG A 21 -8.19 -1.87 -21.09
C ARG A 21 -8.66 -0.76 -20.14
N LEU A 22 -7.92 -0.58 -19.05
CA LEU A 22 -8.23 0.41 -18.02
C LEU A 22 -8.19 1.83 -18.63
N ALA A 23 -9.18 2.65 -18.29
CA ALA A 23 -9.20 4.06 -18.68
C ALA A 23 -8.42 4.89 -17.67
N ASP A 24 -7.49 5.70 -18.16
CA ASP A 24 -6.60 6.59 -17.38
C ASP A 24 -6.05 5.94 -16.09
N PRO A 25 -5.23 4.88 -16.22
CA PRO A 25 -4.71 4.18 -15.06
C PRO A 25 -3.59 4.96 -14.36
N VAL A 26 -3.54 4.87 -13.03
CA VAL A 26 -2.38 5.23 -12.19
C VAL A 26 -1.89 3.99 -11.49
N VAL A 27 -0.58 3.73 -11.54
CA VAL A 27 0.01 2.58 -10.86
C VAL A 27 0.66 3.03 -9.56
N LEU A 28 0.24 2.43 -8.46
CA LEU A 28 0.78 2.70 -7.13
C LEU A 28 1.51 1.45 -6.62
N GLY A 29 2.79 1.59 -6.30
CA GLY A 29 3.60 0.52 -5.72
C GLY A 29 3.66 0.61 -4.20
N LEU A 30 3.36 -0.49 -3.51
CA LEU A 30 3.58 -0.61 -2.08
C LEU A 30 5.06 -0.88 -1.78
N PRO A 31 5.72 -0.07 -0.94
CA PRO A 31 7.13 -0.26 -0.63
C PRO A 31 7.34 -1.36 0.41
N ARG A 32 8.45 -2.11 0.36
CA ARG A 32 9.58 -1.95 -0.58
C ARG A 32 9.49 -2.86 -1.81
N GLY A 33 8.84 -4.01 -1.65
CA GLY A 33 8.84 -5.11 -2.60
C GLY A 33 7.97 -4.86 -3.83
N GLY A 34 6.79 -4.28 -3.64
CA GLY A 34 5.85 -3.94 -4.69
C GLY A 34 6.35 -2.93 -5.71
N VAL A 35 7.20 -1.99 -5.32
CA VAL A 35 7.64 -0.89 -6.22
C VAL A 35 8.34 -1.40 -7.49
N PRO A 36 9.35 -2.31 -7.43
CA PRO A 36 9.92 -2.93 -8.63
C PRO A 36 8.90 -3.66 -9.53
N VAL A 37 7.88 -4.28 -8.95
CA VAL A 37 6.80 -4.95 -9.70
C VAL A 37 5.92 -3.90 -10.38
N ALA A 38 5.51 -2.88 -9.63
CA ALA A 38 4.70 -1.76 -10.07
C ALA A 38 5.35 -1.00 -11.23
N ALA A 39 6.67 -0.83 -11.21
CA ALA A 39 7.40 -0.16 -12.29
C ALA A 39 7.23 -0.86 -13.65
N GLU A 40 7.25 -2.19 -13.68
CA GLU A 40 7.03 -2.94 -14.91
C GLU A 40 5.56 -2.91 -15.35
N VAL A 41 4.62 -2.91 -14.40
CA VAL A 41 3.19 -2.74 -14.68
C VAL A 41 2.93 -1.36 -15.29
N ALA A 42 3.44 -0.28 -14.68
CA ALA A 42 3.30 1.09 -15.17
C ALA A 42 3.85 1.25 -16.58
N ARG A 43 5.07 0.75 -16.83
CA ARG A 43 5.69 0.74 -18.16
C ARG A 43 4.84 0.00 -19.19
N ARG A 44 4.19 -1.11 -18.80
CA ARG A 44 3.36 -1.90 -19.70
C ARG A 44 2.01 -1.25 -20.02
N LEU A 45 1.48 -0.46 -19.09
CA LEU A 45 0.22 0.27 -19.23
C LEU A 45 0.40 1.67 -19.83
N ASP A 46 1.63 2.13 -20.01
CA ASP A 46 1.95 3.52 -20.35
C ASP A 46 1.30 4.51 -19.37
N ALA A 47 1.48 4.22 -18.07
CA ALA A 47 0.80 4.87 -16.96
C ALA A 47 1.80 5.52 -15.99
N PRO A 48 1.43 6.61 -15.29
CA PRO A 48 2.24 7.14 -14.21
C PRO A 48 2.42 6.11 -13.09
N LEU A 49 3.62 6.10 -12.51
CA LEU A 49 3.99 5.32 -11.34
C LEU A 49 4.21 6.24 -10.16
N ASP A 50 3.65 5.88 -8.99
CA ASP A 50 4.04 6.48 -7.72
C ASP A 50 4.15 5.45 -6.60
N VAL A 51 4.76 5.85 -5.49
CA VAL A 51 4.85 5.05 -4.27
C VAL A 51 3.70 5.44 -3.35
N PHE A 52 2.94 4.44 -2.90
CA PHE A 52 1.87 4.61 -1.94
C PHE A 52 2.25 3.98 -0.60
N VAL A 53 2.23 4.78 0.47
CA VAL A 53 2.68 4.34 1.79
C VAL A 53 1.48 4.01 2.69
N ALA A 54 1.39 2.74 3.09
CA ALA A 54 0.46 2.28 4.10
C ALA A 54 1.19 1.49 5.20
N ARG A 55 0.59 1.46 6.39
CA ARG A 55 1.11 0.78 7.58
C ARG A 55 -0.02 0.07 8.31
N LYS A 56 0.28 -1.12 8.83
CA LYS A 56 -0.60 -1.86 9.74
C LYS A 56 -0.60 -1.17 11.11
N ILE A 57 -1.75 -1.09 11.74
CA ILE A 57 -1.88 -0.68 13.14
C ILE A 57 -1.89 -1.98 13.96
N GLY A 58 -0.81 -2.21 14.70
CA GLY A 58 -0.65 -3.40 15.54
C GLY A 58 -1.33 -3.26 16.90
N ALA A 59 -1.57 -4.40 17.57
CA ALA A 59 -1.98 -4.40 18.97
C ALA A 59 -0.85 -3.87 19.89
N PRO A 60 -1.16 -3.12 20.97
CA PRO A 60 -0.15 -2.52 21.83
C PRO A 60 0.88 -3.50 22.42
N HIS A 61 0.44 -4.73 22.69
CA HIS A 61 1.29 -5.79 23.28
C HIS A 61 1.67 -6.90 22.30
N GLN A 62 1.13 -6.86 21.07
CA GLN A 62 1.41 -7.83 20.01
C GLN A 62 1.43 -7.11 18.65
N PRO A 63 2.51 -6.39 18.31
CA PRO A 63 2.56 -5.53 17.12
C PRO A 63 2.33 -6.29 15.79
N GLU A 64 2.60 -7.60 15.78
CA GLU A 64 2.35 -8.45 14.63
C GLU A 64 0.87 -8.74 14.38
N LEU A 65 0.01 -8.61 15.40
CA LEU A 65 -1.44 -8.70 15.26
C LEU A 65 -1.99 -7.39 14.70
N GLY A 66 -2.46 -7.40 13.46
CA GLY A 66 -3.07 -6.24 12.82
C GLY A 66 -4.49 -6.00 13.31
N LEU A 67 -4.72 -4.85 13.94
CA LEU A 67 -6.04 -4.38 14.37
C LEU A 67 -6.63 -3.35 13.42
N GLY A 68 -5.82 -2.85 12.49
CA GLY A 68 -6.22 -1.86 11.51
C GLY A 68 -5.10 -1.52 10.54
N ALA A 69 -5.33 -0.48 9.76
CA ALA A 69 -4.36 0.08 8.85
C ALA A 69 -4.49 1.60 8.78
N LEU A 70 -3.41 2.25 8.40
CA LEU A 70 -3.33 3.67 8.14
C LEU A 70 -2.56 3.88 6.84
N ALA A 71 -3.10 4.72 5.97
CA ALA A 71 -2.43 5.14 4.75
C ALA A 71 -2.07 6.62 4.80
N GLU A 72 -1.11 7.02 3.97
CA GLU A 72 -0.80 8.44 3.79
C GLU A 72 -2.02 9.27 3.37
N GLY A 73 -2.18 10.44 3.99
CA GLY A 73 -3.31 11.33 3.74
C GLY A 73 -4.68 10.79 4.19
N GLY A 74 -4.72 9.62 4.83
CA GLY A 74 -5.94 8.97 5.30
C GLY A 74 -6.11 8.98 6.81
N GLU A 75 -7.32 8.58 7.22
CA GLU A 75 -7.63 8.26 8.61
C GLU A 75 -7.40 6.76 8.91
N PRO A 76 -7.16 6.40 10.17
CA PRO A 76 -7.09 5.01 10.60
C PRO A 76 -8.37 4.25 10.24
N VAL A 77 -8.20 3.03 9.75
CA VAL A 77 -9.29 2.08 9.55
C VAL A 77 -9.04 0.87 10.44
N PHE A 78 -10.04 0.48 11.23
CA PHE A 78 -9.92 -0.58 12.21
C PHE A 78 -10.82 -1.77 11.90
N ASP A 79 -10.34 -2.98 12.24
CA ASP A 79 -11.21 -4.15 12.34
C ASP A 79 -11.98 -4.08 13.66
N ARG A 80 -13.17 -3.47 13.59
CA ARG A 80 -14.05 -3.28 14.75
C ARG A 80 -14.47 -4.59 15.42
N ARG A 81 -14.53 -5.71 14.67
CA ARG A 81 -14.90 -7.01 15.26
C ARG A 81 -13.74 -7.54 16.10
N LEU A 82 -12.53 -7.46 15.58
CA LEU A 82 -11.34 -7.89 16.30
C LEU A 82 -11.07 -7.03 17.53
N LEU A 83 -11.26 -5.70 17.42
CA LEU A 83 -11.19 -4.79 18.57
C LEU A 83 -12.18 -5.20 19.67
N ALA A 84 -13.45 -5.44 19.32
CA ALA A 84 -14.45 -5.87 20.28
C ALA A 84 -14.11 -7.22 20.94
N HIS A 85 -13.55 -8.18 20.19
CA HIS A 85 -13.12 -9.47 20.75
C HIS A 85 -11.95 -9.36 21.72
N LEU A 86 -11.10 -8.34 21.55
CA LEU A 86 -9.97 -8.07 22.44
C LEU A 86 -10.32 -7.10 23.57
N GLY A 87 -11.56 -6.59 23.61
CA GLY A 87 -11.99 -5.59 24.58
C GLY A 87 -11.29 -4.24 24.42
N LEU A 88 -10.85 -3.91 23.19
CA LEU A 88 -10.14 -2.67 22.87
C LEU A 88 -11.06 -1.67 22.18
N GLY A 89 -10.85 -0.39 22.47
CA GLY A 89 -11.37 0.76 21.73
C GLY A 89 -10.33 1.38 20.81
N GLU A 90 -10.75 2.30 19.94
CA GLU A 90 -9.83 3.04 19.06
C GLU A 90 -8.86 3.92 19.88
N ASP A 91 -9.30 4.44 21.03
CA ASP A 91 -8.47 5.24 21.94
C ASP A 91 -7.29 4.46 22.52
N ASP A 92 -7.44 3.15 22.73
CA ASP A 92 -6.34 2.27 23.17
C ASP A 92 -5.22 2.17 22.13
N LEU A 93 -5.51 2.51 20.87
CA LEU A 93 -4.57 2.49 19.75
C LEU A 93 -4.01 3.88 19.41
N ALA A 94 -4.39 4.95 20.12
CA ALA A 94 -3.99 6.31 19.81
C ALA A 94 -2.46 6.49 19.72
N ALA A 95 -1.71 5.89 20.65
CA ALA A 95 -0.25 5.92 20.64
C ALA A 95 0.35 5.17 19.43
N THR A 96 -0.20 4.01 19.09
CA THR A 96 0.22 3.23 17.92
C THR A 96 -0.07 4.01 16.63
N VAL A 97 -1.26 4.61 16.51
CA VAL A 97 -1.64 5.44 15.36
C VAL A 97 -0.69 6.62 15.20
N ALA A 98 -0.35 7.32 16.30
CA ALA A 98 0.59 8.43 16.26
C ALA A 98 1.98 8.00 15.78
N ALA A 99 2.49 6.87 16.28
CA ALA A 99 3.78 6.32 15.83
C ALA A 99 3.76 5.94 14.34
N GLU A 100 2.69 5.28 13.87
CA GLU A 100 2.56 4.89 12.46
C GLU A 100 2.38 6.11 11.54
N ARG A 101 1.71 7.18 11.98
CA ARG A 101 1.64 8.45 11.24
C ARG A 101 3.04 9.05 11.03
N LEU A 102 3.89 9.05 12.06
CA LEU A 102 5.27 9.54 11.95
C LEU A 102 6.10 8.70 10.99
N GLU A 103 5.96 7.36 11.04
CA GLU A 103 6.67 6.46 10.14
C GLU A 103 6.19 6.61 8.68
N ILE A 104 4.89 6.80 8.45
CA ILE A 104 4.35 7.13 7.12
C ILE A 104 4.98 8.41 6.60
N ALA A 105 4.98 9.49 7.39
CA ALA A 105 5.55 10.77 6.99
C ALA A 105 7.05 10.64 6.65
N ARG A 106 7.82 9.90 7.46
CA ARG A 106 9.24 9.62 7.20
C ARG A 106 9.45 8.88 5.89
N ARG A 107 8.65 7.85 5.60
CA ARG A 107 8.74 7.05 4.36
C ARG A 107 8.30 7.84 3.13
N VAL A 108 7.21 8.59 3.23
CA VAL A 108 6.75 9.50 2.18
C VAL A 108 7.87 10.47 1.81
N ALA A 109 8.49 11.11 2.80
CA ALA A 109 9.62 12.00 2.57
C ALA A 109 10.80 11.28 1.89
N ALA A 110 11.15 10.09 2.36
CA ALA A 110 12.24 9.30 1.79
C ALA A 110 11.99 8.82 0.35
N TYR A 111 10.75 8.45 0.01
CA TYR A 111 10.41 7.90 -1.31
C TYR A 111 10.07 8.97 -2.35
N ARG A 112 9.41 10.06 -1.95
CA ARG A 112 8.95 11.10 -2.88
C ARG A 112 9.72 12.41 -2.79
N GLY A 113 10.60 12.60 -1.80
CA GLY A 113 11.45 13.80 -1.72
C GLY A 113 10.65 15.10 -1.65
N GLY A 114 9.47 15.08 -1.02
CA GLY A 114 8.56 16.24 -0.94
C GLY A 114 7.56 16.36 -2.10
N ARG A 115 7.66 15.51 -3.13
CA ARG A 115 6.68 15.44 -4.21
C ARG A 115 5.34 14.87 -3.66
N ALA A 116 4.23 15.49 -4.07
CA ALA A 116 2.89 15.03 -3.71
C ALA A 116 2.58 13.67 -4.38
N LEU A 117 1.61 12.94 -3.82
CA LEU A 117 1.08 11.71 -4.43
C LEU A 117 0.45 12.05 -5.78
N GLU A 118 0.67 11.19 -6.77
CA GLU A 118 -0.01 11.25 -8.06
C GLU A 118 -1.54 11.37 -7.87
N PRO A 119 -2.23 12.33 -8.52
CA PRO A 119 -3.67 12.48 -8.38
C PRO A 119 -4.41 11.22 -8.83
N VAL A 120 -5.31 10.70 -7.97
CA VAL A 120 -6.08 9.47 -8.23
C VAL A 120 -7.59 9.69 -8.39
N THR A 121 -8.09 10.88 -8.06
CA THR A 121 -9.54 11.16 -8.10
C THR A 121 -10.06 11.04 -9.53
N GLY A 122 -11.07 10.20 -9.74
CA GLY A 122 -11.68 9.97 -11.05
C GLY A 122 -10.87 9.05 -11.99
N ARG A 123 -9.76 8.48 -11.51
CA ARG A 123 -8.85 7.63 -12.30
C ARG A 123 -8.93 6.17 -11.87
N THR A 124 -8.44 5.26 -12.71
CA THR A 124 -8.35 3.84 -12.33
C THR A 124 -7.05 3.58 -11.57
N VAL A 125 -7.12 3.23 -10.28
CA VAL A 125 -5.91 2.91 -9.51
C VAL A 125 -5.55 1.43 -9.63
N VAL A 126 -4.30 1.16 -9.97
CA VAL A 126 -3.69 -0.18 -9.93
C VAL A 126 -2.71 -0.22 -8.77
N LEU A 127 -3.14 -0.77 -7.63
CA LEU A 127 -2.28 -0.96 -6.46
C LEU A 127 -1.50 -2.28 -6.59
N VAL A 128 -0.18 -2.23 -6.42
CA VAL A 128 0.72 -3.36 -6.70
C VAL A 128 1.62 -3.64 -5.51
N ASP A 129 1.69 -4.92 -5.12
CA ASP A 129 2.70 -5.48 -4.21
C ASP A 129 3.43 -6.69 -4.84
N ASP A 130 4.54 -7.12 -4.23
CA ASP A 130 5.28 -8.31 -4.68
C ASP A 130 4.77 -9.63 -4.10
N GLY A 131 3.86 -9.57 -3.14
CA GLY A 131 3.15 -10.72 -2.60
C GLY A 131 2.17 -10.33 -1.50
N LEU A 132 1.16 -11.17 -1.30
CA LEU A 132 0.19 -11.03 -0.22
C LEU A 132 0.35 -12.26 0.68
N ALA A 133 0.97 -12.09 1.84
CA ALA A 133 1.14 -13.17 2.81
C ALA A 133 -0.08 -13.31 3.73
N THR A 134 -0.62 -12.18 4.19
CA THR A 134 -1.74 -12.13 5.15
C THR A 134 -2.78 -11.05 4.82
N GLY A 135 -2.67 -10.40 3.65
CA GLY A 135 -3.48 -9.25 3.24
C GLY A 135 -2.62 -8.04 2.91
#